data_AF-A0A959PIY4-F1
#
_entry.id   AF-A0A959PIY4-F1
#
_cell.length_a   1.000
_cell.length_b   1.000
_cell.length_c   1.000
_cell.angle_alpha   90.00
_cell.angle_beta   90.00
_cell.angle_gamma   90.00
#
_symmetry.space_group_name_H-M   'P 1'
#
loop_
_entity.id
_entity.type
_entity.pdbx_description
1 polymer ?
#
loop_
_entity_poly.entity_id
_entity_poly.type
_entity_poly.pdbx_seq_one_letter_code
_entity_poly.pdbx_strand_id
1 'polypeptide(L)'
;MAIEVYLSGIAILISVISLIVSLYFRFGQKAHNKEIRGKVDLGLSQAKKAIEKSGEAIEVSRDGFEHTITREINLAKYKLHEVAQEISQFQPDSSKKDLLRYEQLFKAAVESLLNQYEILCDYYLANRINKERFRKQKHLEIKQIVEDEATREYFQNPEPETYQSIIQVYNELKGT
;
A
#
# COMPACT_ATOMS: atom_id res chain seq x y z
N MET A 1 -59.72 -13.65 61.60
CA MET A 1 -58.91 -12.51 62.10
C MET A 1 -57.47 -12.89 62.45
N ALA A 2 -57.18 -13.76 63.43
CA ALA A 2 -55.79 -14.06 63.82
C ALA A 2 -54.91 -14.70 62.72
N ILE A 3 -55.51 -15.58 61.89
CA ILE A 3 -54.81 -16.27 60.79
C ILE A 3 -54.42 -15.30 59.66
N GLU A 4 -55.28 -14.35 59.32
CA GLU A 4 -55.01 -13.34 58.27
C GLU A 4 -53.90 -12.37 58.68
N VAL A 5 -53.87 -11.98 59.95
CA VAL A 5 -52.79 -11.15 60.50
C VAL A 5 -51.45 -11.88 60.41
N TYR A 6 -51.41 -13.18 60.69
CA TYR A 6 -50.21 -14.00 60.61
C TYR A 6 -49.69 -14.16 59.15
N LEU A 7 -50.60 -14.42 58.21
CA LEU A 7 -50.29 -14.49 56.78
C LEU A 7 -49.76 -13.15 56.24
N SER A 8 -50.36 -12.03 56.66
CA SER A 8 -49.89 -10.69 56.27
C SER A 8 -48.49 -10.39 56.82
N GLY A 9 -48.19 -10.80 58.05
CA GLY A 9 -46.87 -10.62 58.67
C GLY A 9 -45.77 -11.38 57.92
N ILE A 10 -46.04 -12.63 57.52
CA ILE A 10 -45.10 -13.44 56.72
C ILE A 10 -44.87 -12.81 55.33
N ALA A 11 -45.94 -12.34 54.68
CA ALA A 11 -45.84 -11.70 53.37
C ALA A 11 -44.98 -10.43 53.40
N ILE A 12 -45.14 -9.60 54.43
CA ILE A 12 -44.31 -8.40 54.65
C ILE A 12 -42.84 -8.81 54.81
N LEU A 13 -42.57 -9.86 55.59
CA LEU A 13 -41.21 -10.33 55.86
C LEU A 13 -40.51 -10.83 54.58
N ILE A 14 -41.22 -11.59 53.73
CA ILE A 14 -40.73 -12.05 52.42
C ILE A 14 -40.44 -10.86 51.49
N SER A 15 -41.29 -9.84 51.50
CA SER A 15 -41.11 -8.65 50.65
C SER A 15 -39.88 -7.83 51.05
N VAL A 16 -39.59 -7.71 52.36
CA VAL A 16 -38.41 -7.02 52.87
C VAL A 16 -37.13 -7.79 52.51
N ILE A 17 -37.12 -9.11 52.67
CA ILE A 17 -35.98 -9.95 52.28
C ILE A 17 -35.73 -9.84 50.76
N SER A 18 -36.80 -9.88 49.96
CA SER A 18 -36.70 -9.76 48.50
C SER A 18 -36.14 -8.41 48.06
N LEU A 19 -36.49 -7.33 48.77
CA LEU A 19 -35.96 -5.98 48.52
C LEU A 19 -34.45 -5.92 48.82
N ILE A 20 -34.01 -6.50 49.95
CA ILE A 20 -32.60 -6.52 50.36
C ILE A 20 -31.75 -7.30 49.35
N VAL A 21 -32.22 -8.48 48.92
CA VAL A 21 -31.55 -9.29 47.89
C VAL A 21 -31.46 -8.52 46.56
N SER A 22 -32.54 -7.84 46.16
CA SER A 22 -32.55 -7.02 44.93
C SER A 22 -31.57 -5.84 44.97
N LEU A 23 -31.45 -5.17 46.13
CA LEU A 23 -30.48 -4.09 46.33
C LEU A 23 -29.05 -4.63 46.26
N TYR A 24 -28.75 -5.74 46.94
CA TYR A 24 -27.44 -6.37 46.93
C TYR A 24 -27.02 -6.74 45.49
N PHE A 25 -27.93 -7.32 44.72
CA PHE A 25 -27.69 -7.70 43.33
C PHE A 25 -27.46 -6.48 42.42
N ARG A 26 -28.24 -5.38 42.60
CA ARG A 26 -28.07 -4.13 41.84
C ARG A 26 -26.71 -3.47 42.07
N PHE A 27 -26.22 -3.43 43.31
CA PHE A 27 -24.92 -2.82 43.62
C PHE A 27 -23.76 -3.68 43.09
N GLY A 28 -23.84 -5.01 43.23
CA GLY A 28 -22.85 -5.94 42.66
C GLY A 28 -22.77 -5.85 41.13
N GLN A 29 -23.92 -5.78 40.44
CA GLN A 29 -23.94 -5.63 38.98
C GLN A 29 -23.31 -4.32 38.49
N LYS A 30 -23.48 -3.20 39.19
CA LYS A 30 -22.86 -1.92 38.80
C LYS A 30 -21.33 -1.98 38.85
N ALA A 31 -20.77 -2.61 39.88
CA ALA A 31 -19.32 -2.78 40.01
C ALA A 31 -18.77 -3.68 38.91
N HIS A 32 -19.42 -4.82 38.66
CA HIS A 32 -19.02 -5.75 37.60
C HIS A 32 -19.14 -5.12 36.21
N ASN A 33 -20.20 -4.36 35.92
CA ASN A 33 -20.35 -3.66 34.65
C ASN A 33 -19.28 -2.58 34.43
N LYS A 34 -18.83 -1.91 35.51
CA LYS A 34 -17.75 -0.91 35.42
C LYS A 34 -16.41 -1.57 35.08
N GLU A 35 -16.12 -2.73 35.67
CA GLU A 35 -14.92 -3.51 35.36
C GLU A 35 -14.93 -4.03 33.91
N ILE A 36 -16.07 -4.58 33.47
CA ILE A 36 -16.24 -5.04 32.08
C ILE A 36 -16.04 -3.89 31.10
N ARG A 37 -16.67 -2.73 31.33
CA ARG A 37 -16.47 -1.53 30.50
C ARG A 37 -15.01 -1.11 30.46
N GLY A 38 -14.32 -1.09 31.61
CA GLY A 38 -12.89 -0.78 31.66
C GLY A 38 -12.02 -1.75 30.84
N LYS A 39 -12.33 -3.05 30.86
CA LYS A 39 -11.63 -4.06 30.02
C LYS A 39 -11.93 -3.89 28.54
N VAL A 40 -13.18 -3.58 28.19
CA VAL A 40 -13.60 -3.30 26.80
C VAL A 40 -12.92 -2.04 26.27
N ASP A 41 -12.89 -0.96 27.04
CA ASP A 41 -12.24 0.30 26.65
C ASP A 41 -10.72 0.12 26.52
N LEU A 42 -10.11 -0.64 27.41
CA LEU A 42 -8.69 -1.00 27.33
C LEU A 42 -8.40 -1.83 26.07
N GLY A 43 -9.22 -2.85 25.80
CA GLY A 43 -9.12 -3.69 24.60
C GLY A 43 -9.29 -2.88 23.31
N LEU A 44 -10.25 -1.95 23.27
CA LEU A 44 -10.47 -1.05 22.14
C LEU A 44 -9.29 -0.10 21.94
N SER A 45 -8.73 0.44 23.02
CA SER A 45 -7.53 1.30 22.99
C SER A 45 -6.31 0.54 22.47
N GLN A 46 -6.09 -0.70 22.93
CA GLN A 46 -5.02 -1.56 22.44
C GLN A 46 -5.21 -1.91 20.95
N ALA A 47 -6.43 -2.25 20.53
CA ALA A 47 -6.75 -2.52 19.14
C ALA A 47 -6.49 -1.29 18.26
N LYS A 48 -6.88 -0.09 18.71
CA LYS A 48 -6.59 1.16 18.00
C LYS A 48 -5.09 1.41 17.83
N LYS A 49 -4.31 1.27 18.91
CA LYS A 49 -2.84 1.43 18.86
C LYS A 49 -2.18 0.39 17.94
N ALA A 50 -2.68 -0.85 17.93
CA ALA A 50 -2.18 -1.89 17.03
C ALA A 50 -2.48 -1.55 15.56
N ILE A 51 -3.69 -1.05 15.26
CA ILE A 51 -4.06 -0.60 13.92
C ILE A 51 -3.20 0.58 13.48
N GLU A 52 -3.01 1.59 14.33
CA GLU A 52 -2.15 2.74 14.07
C GLU A 52 -0.71 2.32 13.75
N LYS A 53 -0.11 1.50 14.63
CA LYS A 53 1.25 0.95 14.41
C LYS A 53 1.36 0.12 13.13
N SER A 54 0.30 -0.62 12.78
CA SER A 54 0.28 -1.37 11.52
C SER A 54 0.19 -0.44 10.31
N GLY A 55 -0.54 0.67 10.40
CA GLY A 55 -0.59 1.71 9.38
C GLY A 55 0.76 2.36 9.15
N GLU A 56 1.45 2.76 10.22
CA GLU A 56 2.82 3.30 10.16
C GLU A 56 3.79 2.30 9.51
N ALA A 57 3.72 1.01 9.90
CA ALA A 57 4.58 -0.01 9.32
C ALA A 57 4.31 -0.22 7.82
N ILE A 58 3.06 -0.12 7.37
CA ILE A 58 2.69 -0.18 5.95
C ILE A 58 3.28 1.03 5.21
N GLU A 59 3.15 2.24 5.77
CA GLU A 59 3.69 3.45 5.16
C GLU A 59 5.21 3.40 5.02
N VAL A 60 5.94 3.02 6.08
CA VAL A 60 7.39 2.80 6.04
C VAL A 60 7.78 1.76 4.98
N SER A 61 7.00 0.67 4.86
CA SER A 61 7.25 -0.37 3.86
C SER A 61 7.05 0.17 2.43
N ARG A 62 6.04 1.01 2.21
CA ARG A 62 5.77 1.66 0.92
C ARG A 62 6.90 2.62 0.54
N ASP A 63 7.32 3.48 1.47
CA ASP A 63 8.44 4.40 1.27
C ASP A 63 9.74 3.64 0.97
N GLY A 64 10.01 2.56 1.70
CA GLY A 64 11.17 1.69 1.44
C GLY A 64 11.15 1.06 0.03
N PHE A 65 9.98 0.66 -0.45
CA PHE A 65 9.82 0.19 -1.83
C PHE A 65 10.05 1.33 -2.84
N GLU A 66 9.44 2.51 -2.66
CA GLU A 66 9.63 3.67 -3.53
C GLU A 66 11.12 4.06 -3.67
N HIS A 67 11.86 4.04 -2.56
CA HIS A 67 13.31 4.26 -2.58
C HIS A 67 14.05 3.16 -3.34
N THR A 68 13.67 1.90 -3.14
CA THR A 68 14.32 0.76 -3.79
C THR A 68 14.12 0.82 -5.31
N ILE A 69 12.87 0.99 -5.78
CA ILE A 69 12.58 1.03 -7.21
C ILE A 69 13.19 2.26 -7.88
N THR A 70 13.23 3.41 -7.20
CA THR A 70 13.92 4.62 -7.70
C THR A 70 15.41 4.37 -7.88
N ARG A 71 16.05 3.66 -6.95
CA ARG A 71 17.45 3.26 -7.06
C ARG A 71 17.66 2.34 -8.28
N GLU A 72 16.81 1.33 -8.47
CA GLU A 72 16.91 0.41 -9.62
C GLU A 72 16.71 1.13 -10.96
N ILE A 73 15.76 2.07 -11.05
CA ILE A 73 15.58 2.93 -12.23
C ILE A 73 16.86 3.72 -12.52
N ASN A 74 17.46 4.34 -11.50
CA ASN A 74 18.69 5.11 -11.68
C ASN A 74 19.85 4.20 -12.13
N LEU A 75 19.99 3.00 -11.57
CA LEU A 75 20.98 2.02 -12.00
C LEU A 75 20.77 1.60 -13.46
N ALA A 76 19.53 1.37 -13.88
CA ALA A 76 19.21 1.05 -15.27
C ALA A 76 19.54 2.22 -16.22
N LYS A 77 19.26 3.47 -15.81
CA LYS A 77 19.66 4.68 -16.55
C LYS A 77 21.18 4.79 -16.69
N TYR A 78 21.94 4.54 -15.62
CA TYR A 78 23.40 4.56 -15.68
C TYR A 78 23.95 3.53 -16.66
N LYS A 79 23.43 2.30 -16.64
CA LYS A 79 23.82 1.25 -17.60
C LYS A 79 23.47 1.62 -19.04
N LEU A 80 22.28 2.20 -19.26
CA LEU A 80 21.89 2.67 -20.59
C LEU A 80 22.84 3.77 -21.09
N HIS A 81 23.21 4.72 -20.22
CA HIS A 81 24.18 5.77 -20.54
C HIS A 81 25.58 5.21 -20.82
N GLU A 82 26.04 4.23 -20.05
CA GLU A 82 27.32 3.55 -20.26
C GLU A 82 27.37 2.89 -21.64
N VAL A 83 26.36 2.09 -21.98
CA VAL A 83 26.26 1.44 -23.30
C VAL A 83 26.15 2.47 -24.43
N ALA A 84 25.36 3.53 -24.25
CA ALA A 84 25.26 4.61 -25.23
C ALA A 84 26.59 5.33 -25.45
N GLN A 85 27.36 5.54 -24.38
CA GLN A 85 28.70 6.15 -24.47
C GLN A 85 29.68 5.22 -25.19
N GLU A 86 29.67 3.92 -24.89
CA GLU A 86 30.50 2.95 -25.62
C GLU A 86 30.17 2.92 -27.12
N ILE A 87 28.89 2.98 -27.48
CA ILE A 87 28.44 3.09 -28.87
C ILE A 87 28.93 4.38 -29.53
N SER A 88 28.90 5.50 -28.82
CA SER A 88 29.36 6.79 -29.36
C SER A 88 30.86 6.85 -29.68
N GLN A 89 31.65 5.99 -29.02
CA GLN A 89 33.10 5.90 -29.21
C GLN A 89 33.49 4.90 -30.32
N PHE A 90 32.50 4.28 -30.95
CA PHE A 90 32.69 3.25 -31.96
C PHE A 90 33.28 3.82 -33.26
N GLN A 91 34.33 3.19 -33.78
CA GLN A 91 35.03 3.68 -34.97
C GLN A 91 34.37 3.18 -36.28
N PRO A 92 34.56 3.88 -37.42
CA PRO A 92 33.97 3.48 -38.70
C PRO A 92 34.43 2.10 -39.22
N ASP A 93 35.62 1.64 -38.83
CA ASP A 93 36.23 0.38 -39.30
C ASP A 93 35.85 -0.85 -38.44
N SER A 94 34.91 -0.68 -37.52
CA SER A 94 34.52 -1.73 -36.60
C SER A 94 33.80 -2.88 -37.31
N SER A 95 34.03 -4.11 -36.83
CA SER A 95 33.39 -5.30 -37.41
C SER A 95 31.86 -5.21 -37.29
N LYS A 96 31.14 -5.64 -38.33
CA LYS A 96 29.67 -5.81 -38.32
C LYS A 96 29.18 -6.61 -37.10
N LYS A 97 30.01 -7.53 -36.58
CA LYS A 97 29.74 -8.33 -35.39
C LYS A 97 29.71 -7.49 -34.10
N ASP A 98 30.58 -6.48 -34.01
CA ASP A 98 30.67 -5.61 -32.84
C ASP A 98 29.48 -4.65 -32.81
N LEU A 99 29.09 -4.10 -33.97
CA LEU A 99 27.89 -3.27 -34.11
C LEU A 99 26.63 -4.01 -33.63
N LEU A 100 26.43 -5.24 -34.11
CA LEU A 100 25.28 -6.08 -33.72
C LEU A 100 25.27 -6.37 -32.21
N ARG A 101 26.44 -6.62 -31.61
CA ARG A 101 26.55 -6.85 -30.17
C ARG A 101 26.14 -5.61 -29.38
N TYR A 102 26.56 -4.42 -29.80
CA TYR A 102 26.20 -3.18 -29.14
C TYR A 102 24.72 -2.84 -29.26
N GLU A 103 24.11 -3.08 -30.42
CA GLU A 103 22.66 -2.96 -30.61
C GLU A 103 21.89 -3.88 -29.64
N GLN A 104 22.34 -5.13 -29.48
CA GLN A 104 21.74 -6.08 -28.53
C GLN A 104 21.88 -5.61 -27.07
N LEU A 105 23.05 -5.09 -26.69
CA LEU A 105 23.28 -4.56 -25.34
C LEU A 105 22.43 -3.32 -25.07
N PHE A 106 22.32 -2.43 -26.05
CA PHE A 106 21.49 -1.24 -25.94
C PHE A 106 20.02 -1.61 -25.79
N LYS A 107 19.51 -2.51 -26.63
CA LYS A 107 18.14 -3.02 -26.54
C LYS A 107 17.86 -3.64 -25.17
N ALA A 108 18.76 -4.48 -24.67
CA ALA A 108 18.61 -5.10 -23.35
C ALA A 108 18.63 -4.07 -22.20
N ALA A 109 19.44 -3.01 -22.32
CA ALA A 109 19.47 -1.92 -21.34
C ALA A 109 18.17 -1.10 -21.35
N VAL A 110 17.61 -0.82 -22.52
CA VAL A 110 16.30 -0.16 -22.67
C VAL A 110 15.19 -1.03 -22.08
N GLU A 111 15.12 -2.31 -22.43
CA GLU A 111 14.14 -3.25 -21.86
C GLU A 111 14.26 -3.35 -20.33
N SER A 112 15.49 -3.39 -19.80
CA SER A 112 15.72 -3.38 -18.35
C SER A 112 15.16 -2.12 -17.69
N LEU A 113 15.35 -0.95 -18.31
CA LEU A 113 14.79 0.31 -17.81
C LEU A 113 13.26 0.30 -17.85
N LEU A 114 12.66 -0.10 -18.98
CA LEU A 114 11.21 -0.17 -19.17
C LEU A 114 10.56 -1.15 -18.17
N ASN A 115 11.21 -2.28 -17.89
CA ASN A 115 10.73 -3.24 -16.89
C ASN A 115 10.66 -2.62 -15.48
N GLN A 116 11.61 -1.76 -15.09
CA GLN A 116 11.55 -1.08 -13.80
C GLN A 116 10.40 -0.05 -13.75
N TYR A 117 10.16 0.67 -14.85
CA TYR A 117 9.01 1.57 -14.94
C TYR A 117 7.68 0.84 -14.95
N GLU A 118 7.61 -0.35 -15.55
CA GLU A 118 6.41 -1.18 -15.53
C GLU A 118 6.03 -1.61 -14.12
N ILE A 119 7.01 -2.10 -13.34
CA ILE A 119 6.81 -2.44 -11.93
C ILE A 119 6.35 -1.22 -11.14
N LEU A 120 7.00 -0.07 -11.35
CA LEU A 120 6.64 1.16 -10.67
C LEU A 120 5.20 1.61 -11.01
N CYS A 121 4.79 1.49 -12.28
CA CYS A 121 3.45 1.84 -12.73
C CYS A 121 2.40 0.85 -12.23
N ASP A 122 2.69 -0.45 -12.16
CA ASP A 122 1.80 -1.45 -11.56
C ASP A 122 1.51 -1.11 -10.09
N TYR A 123 2.54 -0.74 -9.33
CA TYR A 123 2.39 -0.32 -7.93
C TYR A 123 1.58 0.98 -7.79
N TYR A 124 1.71 1.91 -8.74
CA TYR A 124 0.86 3.09 -8.83
C TYR A 124 -0.60 2.71 -9.02
N LEU A 125 -0.90 1.85 -10.00
CA LEU A 125 -2.26 1.40 -10.32
C LEU A 125 -2.88 0.65 -9.14
N ALA A 126 -2.09 -0.19 -8.46
CA ALA A 126 -2.49 -0.92 -7.26
C ALA A 126 -2.62 -0.05 -5.99
N ASN A 127 -2.42 1.27 -6.09
CA ASN A 127 -2.47 2.21 -4.96
C ASN A 127 -1.51 1.83 -3.81
N ARG A 128 -0.36 1.24 -4.16
CA ARG A 128 0.69 0.79 -3.25
C ARG A 128 1.79 1.83 -3.04
N ILE A 129 1.75 2.93 -3.79
CA ILE A 129 2.65 4.09 -3.65
C ILE A 129 1.83 5.37 -3.51
N ASN A 130 2.46 6.46 -3.04
CA ASN A 130 1.79 7.73 -2.91
C ASN A 130 1.51 8.35 -4.29
N LYS A 131 0.25 8.29 -4.76
CA LYS A 131 -0.14 8.78 -6.09
C LYS A 131 0.15 10.26 -6.32
N GLU A 132 -0.05 11.12 -5.31
CA GLU A 132 0.21 12.55 -5.46
C GLU A 132 1.70 12.85 -5.66
N ARG A 133 2.55 12.20 -4.85
CA ARG A 133 4.01 12.31 -4.97
C ARG A 133 4.48 11.77 -6.31
N PHE A 134 3.97 10.60 -6.70
CA PHE A 134 4.28 9.97 -7.98
C PHE A 134 3.95 10.89 -9.17
N ARG A 135 2.73 11.45 -9.21
CA ARG A 135 2.30 12.40 -10.26
C ARG A 135 3.27 13.58 -10.37
N LYS A 136 3.64 14.19 -9.24
CA LYS A 136 4.56 15.34 -9.22
C LYS A 136 5.95 14.98 -9.75
N GLN A 137 6.48 13.81 -9.38
CA GLN A 137 7.87 13.45 -9.67
C GLN A 137 8.06 12.73 -11.01
N LYS A 138 7.09 11.90 -11.42
CA LYS A 138 7.27 10.91 -12.49
C LYS A 138 6.46 11.18 -13.75
N HIS A 139 5.51 12.13 -13.76
CA HIS A 139 4.68 12.35 -14.95
C HIS A 139 5.50 12.66 -16.21
N LEU A 140 6.53 13.50 -16.07
CA LEU A 140 7.35 13.92 -17.21
C LEU A 140 8.19 12.76 -17.72
N GLU A 141 8.77 11.97 -16.82
CA GLU A 141 9.57 10.79 -17.19
C GLU A 141 8.71 9.76 -17.92
N ILE A 142 7.50 9.46 -17.42
CA ILE A 142 6.57 8.51 -18.09
C ILE A 142 6.14 9.04 -19.45
N LYS A 143 5.82 10.34 -19.55
CA LYS A 143 5.48 10.98 -20.82
C LYS A 143 6.62 10.86 -21.83
N GLN A 144 7.84 11.17 -21.41
CA GLN A 144 9.02 11.05 -22.26
C GLN A 144 9.20 9.62 -22.74
N ILE A 145 9.14 8.63 -21.84
CA ILE A 145 9.30 7.21 -22.20
C ILE A 145 8.28 6.76 -23.25
N VAL A 146 7.03 7.19 -23.17
CA VAL A 146 5.99 6.75 -24.11
C VAL A 146 6.04 7.51 -25.44
N GLU A 147 6.40 8.79 -25.42
CA GLU A 147 6.36 9.67 -26.61
C GLU A 147 7.68 9.72 -27.39
N ASP A 148 8.80 9.38 -26.75
CA ASP A 148 10.14 9.38 -27.35
C ASP A 148 10.21 8.41 -28.53
N GLU A 149 10.84 8.86 -29.61
CA GLU A 149 10.98 8.10 -30.85
C GLU A 149 11.81 6.82 -30.64
N ALA A 150 12.81 6.86 -29.76
CA ALA A 150 13.70 5.73 -29.49
C ALA A 150 13.00 4.57 -28.77
N THR A 151 11.93 4.84 -28.03
CA THR A 151 11.18 3.84 -27.25
C THR A 151 9.79 3.57 -27.81
N ARG A 152 9.37 4.33 -28.81
CA ARG A 152 8.05 4.25 -29.44
C ARG A 152 7.68 2.84 -29.91
N GLU A 153 8.64 2.08 -30.44
CA GLU A 153 8.40 0.72 -30.93
C GLU A 153 7.91 -0.24 -29.84
N TYR A 154 8.32 -0.04 -28.58
CA TYR A 154 7.92 -0.86 -27.44
C TYR A 154 6.47 -0.64 -27.01
N PHE A 155 5.86 0.47 -27.45
CA PHE A 155 4.48 0.83 -27.12
C PHE A 155 3.53 0.74 -28.32
N GLN A 156 4.06 0.70 -29.55
CA GLN A 156 3.28 0.66 -30.79
C GLN A 156 3.10 -0.74 -31.37
N ASN A 157 3.99 -1.69 -31.08
CA ASN A 157 3.85 -3.09 -31.48
C ASN A 157 3.41 -3.93 -30.28
N PRO A 158 2.11 -4.23 -30.14
CA PRO A 158 1.64 -5.05 -29.05
C PRO A 158 1.88 -6.51 -29.44
N GLU A 159 3.00 -7.09 -29.03
CA GLU A 159 2.80 -8.39 -28.43
C GLU A 159 1.83 -8.17 -27.27
N PRO A 160 0.77 -8.99 -27.16
CA PRO A 160 -0.24 -8.75 -26.16
C PRO A 160 0.44 -8.79 -24.79
N GLU A 161 0.32 -7.69 -24.03
CA GLU A 161 0.70 -7.54 -22.61
C GLU A 161 2.03 -6.85 -22.26
N THR A 162 2.90 -6.45 -23.20
CA THR A 162 4.13 -5.73 -22.78
C THR A 162 3.83 -4.28 -22.35
N TYR A 163 4.36 -3.88 -21.19
CA TYR A 163 4.34 -2.50 -20.68
C TYR A 163 2.96 -1.84 -20.50
N GLN A 164 1.93 -2.64 -20.20
CA GLN A 164 0.54 -2.16 -20.06
C GLN A 164 0.36 -1.17 -18.91
N SER A 165 1.08 -1.38 -17.80
CA SER A 165 0.98 -0.51 -16.64
C SER A 165 1.50 0.89 -16.97
N ILE A 166 2.62 0.98 -17.71
CA ILE A 166 3.13 2.27 -18.20
C ILE A 166 2.08 2.99 -19.06
N ILE A 167 1.45 2.28 -20.00
CA ILE A 167 0.43 2.86 -20.90
C ILE A 167 -0.79 3.34 -20.12
N GLN A 168 -1.30 2.52 -19.19
CA GLN A 168 -2.44 2.88 -18.36
C GLN A 168 -2.16 4.11 -17.50
N VAL A 169 -0.99 4.15 -16.86
CA VAL A 169 -0.56 5.31 -16.07
C VAL A 169 -0.39 6.54 -16.95
N TYR A 170 0.25 6.43 -18.11
CA TYR A 170 0.38 7.54 -19.06
C TYR A 170 -1.00 8.12 -19.45
N ASN A 171 -1.97 7.26 -19.76
CA ASN A 171 -3.32 7.69 -20.09
C ASN A 171 -4.04 8.35 -18.90
N GLU A 172 -3.88 7.82 -17.69
CA GLU A 172 -4.44 8.44 -16.47
C GLU A 172 -3.84 9.84 -16.24
N LEU A 173 -2.52 9.98 -16.42
CA LEU A 173 -1.79 11.23 -16.20
C LEU A 173 -2.06 12.29 -17.27
N LYS A 174 -2.32 11.88 -18.51
CA LYS A 174 -2.65 12.78 -19.62
C LYS A 174 -4.03 13.43 -19.47
N GLY A 175 -4.94 12.77 -18.75
CA GLY A 175 -6.29 13.27 -18.48
C GLY A 175 -6.40 14.20 -17.26
N THR A 176 -5.33 14.34 -16.47
CA THR A 176 -5.23 15.28 -15.33
C THR A 176 -4.44 16.52 -15.68
#